data_AF-A0A7C5B0V6-F1
#
_entry.id   AF-A0A7C5B0V6-F1
#
_cell.length_a   1.000
_cell.length_b   1.000
_cell.length_c   1.000
_cell.angle_alpha   90.00
_cell.angle_beta   90.00
_cell.angle_gamma   90.00
#
_symmetry.space_group_name_H-M   'P 1'
#
loop_
_entity.id
_entity.type
_entity.pdbx_description
1 polymer ?
#
loop_
_entity_poly.entity_id
_entity_poly.type
_entity_poly.pdbx_seq_one_letter_code
_entity_poly.pdbx_strand_id
1 'polypeptide(L)'
;MTKARRYFEANQDVLNKLVDTKYSEEDLSRDPSLTAIFDNKQLASLREELDTADLLLVPARFDLVPKFGRTFGYSEFRLYDLGSGSMIFTSSRNMNINIGDEEGRGLMAGALIDRSTSDFEELYLNK
;
A
#
# COMPACT_ATOMS: atom_id res chain seq x y z
N MET A 1 17.30 16.14 -2.58
CA MET A 1 16.45 14.97 -2.95
C MET A 1 17.11 14.00 -3.94
N THR A 2 18.38 14.15 -4.33
CA THR A 2 19.02 13.34 -5.39
C THR A 2 19.82 12.11 -4.90
N LYS A 3 20.28 12.10 -3.64
CA LYS A 3 21.15 11.04 -3.08
C LYS A 3 20.38 9.74 -2.80
N ALA A 4 19.32 9.81 -1.99
CA ALA A 4 18.46 8.67 -1.65
C ALA A 4 17.88 7.95 -2.88
N ARG A 5 17.40 8.71 -3.88
CA ARG A 5 16.88 8.14 -5.13
C ARG A 5 17.99 7.37 -5.88
N ARG A 6 19.16 7.97 -6.06
CA ARG A 6 20.31 7.32 -6.72
C ARG A 6 20.77 6.07 -5.96
N TYR A 7 20.74 6.12 -4.62
CA TYR A 7 21.06 4.98 -3.79
C TYR A 7 20.14 3.79 -4.07
N PHE A 8 18.81 3.97 -4.03
CA PHE A 8 17.87 2.89 -4.30
C PHE A 8 17.84 2.44 -5.78
N GLU A 9 18.13 3.36 -6.72
CA GLU A 9 18.32 2.99 -8.13
C GLU A 9 19.55 2.08 -8.32
N ALA A 10 20.64 2.34 -7.59
CA ALA A 10 21.86 1.52 -7.63
C ALA A 10 21.79 0.23 -6.79
N ASN A 11 20.92 0.19 -5.77
CA ASN A 11 20.77 -0.92 -4.81
C ASN A 11 19.33 -1.46 -4.82
N GLN A 12 18.87 -1.94 -5.98
CA GLN A 12 17.52 -2.48 -6.12
C GLN A 12 17.25 -3.68 -5.22
N ASP A 13 18.27 -4.45 -4.84
CA ASP A 13 18.14 -5.56 -3.90
C ASP A 13 17.69 -5.07 -2.51
N VAL A 14 18.22 -3.94 -2.04
CA VAL A 14 17.83 -3.31 -0.76
C VAL A 14 16.38 -2.84 -0.84
N LEU A 15 16.00 -2.19 -1.94
CA LEU A 15 14.63 -1.73 -2.16
C LEU A 15 13.64 -2.91 -2.23
N ASN A 16 13.97 -3.97 -2.97
CA ASN A 16 13.11 -5.14 -3.09
C ASN A 16 12.96 -5.84 -1.74
N LYS A 17 14.03 -6.00 -0.96
CA LYS A 17 13.94 -6.51 0.42
C LYS A 17 13.02 -5.66 1.30
N LEU A 18 13.07 -4.33 1.20
CA LEU A 18 12.17 -3.44 1.96
C LEU A 18 10.69 -3.66 1.61
N VAL A 19 10.38 -3.73 0.30
CA VAL A 19 9.01 -3.77 -0.21
C VAL A 19 8.42 -5.18 -0.12
N ASP A 20 9.21 -6.22 -0.41
CA ASP A 20 8.76 -7.61 -0.46
C ASP A 20 8.65 -8.25 0.93
N THR A 21 9.22 -7.61 1.96
CA THR A 21 9.07 -8.10 3.34
C THR A 21 7.59 -8.12 3.70
N LYS A 22 7.07 -9.28 4.08
CA LYS A 22 5.71 -9.45 4.58
C LYS A 22 5.80 -9.85 6.05
N TYR A 23 5.10 -9.12 6.89
CA TYR A 23 4.95 -9.45 8.30
C TYR A 23 3.62 -10.15 8.50
N SER A 24 3.65 -11.31 9.17
CA SER A 24 2.46 -11.89 9.76
C SER A 24 2.03 -11.11 11.01
N GLU A 25 0.82 -11.36 11.52
CA GLU A 25 0.39 -10.77 12.80
C GLU A 25 1.35 -11.13 13.95
N GLU A 26 1.90 -12.34 13.93
CA GLU A 26 2.88 -12.79 14.92
C GLU A 26 4.19 -12.01 14.79
N ASP A 27 4.66 -11.70 13.59
CA ASP A 27 5.86 -10.88 13.40
C ASP A 27 5.66 -9.45 13.89
N LEU A 28 4.46 -8.88 13.66
CA LEU A 28 4.10 -7.55 14.17
C LEU A 28 4.10 -7.52 15.70
N SER A 29 3.79 -8.63 16.36
CA SER A 29 3.84 -8.73 17.83
C SER A 29 5.26 -8.85 18.40
N ARG A 30 6.26 -9.17 17.56
CA ARG A 30 7.65 -9.45 17.94
C ARG A 30 8.63 -8.32 17.66
N ASP A 31 8.13 -7.07 17.59
CA ASP A 31 8.92 -5.87 17.30
C ASP A 31 9.69 -5.97 15.97
N PRO A 32 8.97 -5.89 14.84
CA PRO A 32 9.59 -6.00 13.52
C PRO A 32 10.58 -4.86 13.29
N SER A 33 11.75 -5.19 12.71
CA SER A 33 12.86 -4.25 12.58
C SER A 33 13.60 -4.38 11.26
N LEU A 34 14.26 -3.31 10.84
CA LEU A 34 15.16 -3.29 9.68
C LEU A 34 16.35 -4.26 9.87
N THR A 35 16.75 -4.54 11.11
CA THR A 35 17.79 -5.53 11.43
C THR A 35 17.36 -6.97 11.16
N ALA A 36 16.05 -7.24 11.06
CA ALA A 36 15.55 -8.54 10.62
C ALA A 36 15.58 -8.68 9.08
N ILE A 37 15.67 -7.57 8.35
CA ILE A 37 15.65 -7.52 6.88
C ILE A 37 17.08 -7.43 6.30
N PHE A 38 17.94 -6.68 6.98
CA PHE A 38 19.25 -6.28 6.50
C PHE A 38 20.37 -6.72 7.43
N ASP A 39 21.52 -7.04 6.83
CA ASP A 39 22.76 -7.15 7.59
C ASP A 39 23.28 -5.76 8.02
N ASN A 40 24.25 -5.76 8.95
CA ASN A 40 24.81 -4.54 9.51
C ASN A 40 25.47 -3.64 8.45
N LYS A 41 26.01 -4.20 7.36
CA LYS A 41 26.66 -3.43 6.30
C LYS A 41 25.61 -2.73 5.43
N GLN A 42 24.53 -3.42 5.09
CA GLN A 42 23.40 -2.86 4.36
C GLN A 42 22.73 -1.73 5.18
N LEU A 43 22.53 -1.93 6.49
CA LEU A 43 21.99 -0.89 7.37
C LEU A 43 22.89 0.33 7.49
N ALA A 44 24.20 0.12 7.68
CA ALA A 44 25.15 1.22 7.77
C ALA A 44 25.15 2.05 6.48
N SER A 45 25.16 1.38 5.32
CA SER A 45 25.09 2.03 4.02
C SER A 45 23.77 2.80 3.83
N LEU A 46 22.63 2.20 4.21
CA LEU A 46 21.33 2.86 4.15
C LEU A 46 21.32 4.14 5.01
N ARG A 47 21.85 4.08 6.23
CA ARG A 47 21.93 5.23 7.15
C ARG A 47 22.84 6.33 6.60
N GLU A 48 24.02 5.98 6.09
CA GLU A 48 24.98 6.93 5.52
C GLU A 48 24.44 7.62 4.26
N GLU A 49 23.69 6.89 3.43
CA GLU A 49 23.16 7.41 2.18
C GLU A 49 21.91 8.28 2.38
N LEU A 50 21.14 8.01 3.44
CA LEU A 50 19.98 8.80 3.84
C LEU A 50 20.32 9.96 4.80
N ASP A 51 21.49 9.92 5.44
CA ASP A 51 22.24 10.92 6.22
C ASP A 51 21.43 11.81 7.18
N THR A 52 20.53 12.62 6.65
CA THR A 52 19.66 13.54 7.41
C THR A 52 18.30 12.96 7.79
N ALA A 53 17.97 11.75 7.34
CA ALA A 53 16.67 11.16 7.60
C ALA A 53 16.67 10.36 8.91
N ASP A 54 15.82 10.76 9.85
CA ASP A 54 15.56 9.98 11.08
C ASP A 54 14.54 8.86 10.84
N LEU A 55 13.66 9.05 9.85
CA LEU A 55 12.54 8.17 9.58
C LEU A 55 12.55 7.67 8.14
N LEU A 56 12.22 6.38 7.97
CA LEU A 56 12.04 5.74 6.66
C LEU A 56 10.59 5.30 6.50
N LEU A 57 9.87 5.95 5.58
CA LEU A 57 8.52 5.55 5.17
C LEU A 57 8.61 4.63 3.94
N VAL A 58 8.09 3.41 4.07
CA VAL A 58 8.13 2.38 3.03
C VAL A 58 6.72 2.04 2.59
N PRO A 59 6.39 2.13 1.28
CA PRO A 59 5.17 1.53 0.74
C PRO A 59 5.36 0.01 0.69
N ALA A 60 4.81 -0.69 1.67
CA ALA A 60 4.95 -2.15 1.78
C ALA A 60 4.01 -2.91 0.83
N ARG A 61 2.86 -2.31 0.51
CA ARG A 61 1.92 -2.88 -0.45
C ARG A 61 1.14 -1.77 -1.12
N PHE A 62 1.02 -1.85 -2.44
CA PHE A 62 0.20 -0.93 -3.21
C PHE A 62 -0.45 -1.69 -4.36
N ASP A 63 -1.68 -2.16 -4.11
CA ASP A 63 -2.45 -2.91 -5.09
C ASP A 63 -3.56 -2.02 -5.64
N LEU A 64 -3.75 -2.08 -6.95
CA LEU A 64 -4.87 -1.46 -7.65
C LEU A 64 -5.55 -2.54 -8.50
N VAL A 65 -6.83 -2.79 -8.23
CA VAL A 65 -7.64 -3.77 -8.94
C VAL A 65 -8.88 -3.05 -9.50
N PRO A 66 -8.97 -2.85 -10.83
CA PRO A 66 -10.18 -2.37 -11.46
C PRO A 66 -11.24 -3.49 -11.48
N LYS A 67 -12.46 -3.20 -11.02
CA LYS A 67 -13.60 -4.13 -11.08
C LYS A 67 -14.94 -3.37 -11.06
N PHE A 68 -15.90 -3.78 -11.89
CA PHE A 68 -17.28 -3.24 -11.89
C PHE A 68 -17.39 -1.69 -11.92
N GLY A 69 -16.62 -1.01 -12.79
CA GLY A 69 -16.66 0.46 -12.88
C GLY A 69 -16.03 1.19 -11.68
N ARG A 70 -15.31 0.47 -10.82
CA ARG A 70 -14.56 1.00 -9.68
C ARG A 70 -13.11 0.54 -9.72
N THR A 71 -12.23 1.33 -9.15
CA THR A 71 -10.86 0.95 -8.82
C THR A 71 -10.80 0.73 -7.32
N PHE A 72 -10.54 -0.52 -6.93
CA PHE A 72 -10.26 -0.91 -5.57
C PHE A 72 -8.75 -0.81 -5.37
N GLY A 73 -8.35 -0.03 -4.38
CA GLY A 73 -6.97 0.17 -3.98
C GLY A 73 -6.75 -0.35 -2.57
N TYR A 74 -5.61 -0.98 -2.36
CA TYR A 74 -5.10 -1.27 -1.03
C TYR A 74 -3.71 -0.67 -0.92
N SER A 75 -3.50 0.13 0.12
CA SER A 75 -2.18 0.69 0.43
C SER A 75 -1.77 0.32 1.85
N GLU A 76 -0.54 -0.11 2.00
CA GLU A 76 0.10 -0.34 3.30
C GLU A 76 1.43 0.38 3.34
N PHE A 77 1.61 1.18 4.39
CA PHE A 77 2.83 1.91 4.64
C PHE A 77 3.39 1.54 6.00
N ARG A 78 4.72 1.43 6.06
CA ARG A 78 5.47 1.16 7.28
C ARG A 78 6.45 2.27 7.53
N LEU A 79 6.55 2.70 8.77
CA LEU A 79 7.45 3.74 9.23
C LEU A 79 8.46 3.13 10.17
N TYR A 80 9.75 3.26 9.83
CA TYR A 80 10.85 2.80 10.64
C TYR A 80 11.65 3.99 11.18
N ASP A 81 12.12 3.85 12.41
CA ASP A 81 13.20 4.68 12.92
C ASP A 81 14.52 4.18 12.31
N LEU A 82 15.24 5.05 11.59
CA LEU A 82 16.52 4.69 11.00
C LEU A 82 17.61 4.55 12.07
N GLY A 83 17.51 5.26 13.20
CA GLY A 83 18.49 5.23 14.28
C GLY A 83 18.50 3.88 15.01
N SER A 84 17.35 3.42 15.50
CA SER A 84 17.21 2.11 16.14
C SER A 84 17.04 0.96 15.14
N GLY A 85 16.41 1.22 14.00
CA GLY A 85 15.95 0.20 13.06
C GLY A 85 14.57 -0.37 13.38
N SER A 86 13.93 0.04 14.49
CA SER A 86 12.62 -0.46 14.89
C SER A 86 11.50 0.10 14.01
N MET A 87 10.46 -0.72 13.78
CA MET A 87 9.22 -0.23 13.19
C MET A 87 8.44 0.57 14.22
N ILE A 88 8.16 1.83 13.92
CA ILE A 88 7.35 2.70 14.79
C ILE A 88 5.87 2.49 14.51
N PHE A 89 5.50 2.31 13.24
CA PHE A 89 4.12 2.33 12.83
C PHE A 89 3.89 1.56 11.53
N THR A 90 2.72 0.93 11.43
CA THR A 90 2.19 0.38 10.18
C THR A 90 0.75 0.86 10.01
N SER A 91 0.40 1.27 8.80
CA SER A 91 -0.97 1.66 8.45
C SER A 91 -1.37 1.05 7.13
N SER A 92 -2.51 0.39 7.12
CA SER A 92 -3.19 -0.02 5.91
C SER A 92 -4.46 0.81 5.67
N ARG A 93 -4.73 1.10 4.40
CA ARG A 93 -5.98 1.75 3.97
C ARG A 93 -6.51 1.10 2.71
N ASN A 94 -7.79 0.78 2.76
CA ASN A 94 -8.60 0.51 1.59
C ASN A 94 -8.99 1.85 0.95
N MET A 95 -8.79 1.97 -0.36
CA MET A 95 -9.17 3.12 -1.17
C MET A 95 -10.13 2.66 -2.25
N ASN A 96 -11.33 3.19 -2.31
CA ASN A 96 -12.26 2.88 -3.40
C ASN A 96 -12.51 4.16 -4.19
N ILE A 97 -12.14 4.15 -5.46
CA ILE A 97 -12.32 5.29 -6.35
C ILE A 97 -13.25 4.83 -7.48
N ASN A 98 -14.31 5.58 -7.75
CA ASN A 98 -15.12 5.32 -8.94
C ASN A 98 -14.28 5.62 -10.17
N ILE A 99 -14.33 4.75 -11.18
CA ILE A 99 -13.65 5.03 -12.44
C ILE A 99 -14.39 6.21 -13.08
N GLY A 100 -13.72 7.37 -13.13
CA GLY A 100 -14.30 8.65 -13.51
C GLY A 100 -14.45 8.86 -15.02
N ASP A 101 -14.12 7.85 -15.83
CA ASP A 101 -14.28 7.90 -17.28
C ASP A 101 -15.70 7.48 -17.72
N GLU A 102 -15.94 7.51 -19.04
CA GLU A 102 -17.26 7.26 -19.62
C GLU A 102 -17.74 5.82 -19.42
N GLU A 103 -16.82 4.86 -19.46
CA GLU A 103 -17.11 3.43 -19.28
C GLU A 103 -17.47 3.12 -17.82
N GLY A 104 -16.75 3.71 -16.85
CA GLY A 104 -17.08 3.63 -15.43
C GLY A 104 -18.43 4.26 -15.09
N ARG A 105 -18.78 5.40 -15.71
CA ARG A 105 -20.11 6.03 -15.58
C ARG A 105 -21.22 5.14 -16.16
N GLY A 106 -20.99 4.53 -17.32
CA GLY A 106 -21.96 3.62 -17.94
C GLY A 106 -22.27 2.40 -17.06
N LEU A 107 -21.24 1.77 -16.50
CA LEU A 107 -21.39 0.64 -15.57
C LEU A 107 -22.12 1.03 -14.28
N MET A 108 -21.80 2.20 -13.70
CA MET A 108 -22.49 2.72 -12.52
C MET A 108 -23.96 3.04 -12.81
N ALA A 109 -24.26 3.63 -13.97
CA ALA A 109 -25.64 3.90 -14.39
C ALA A 109 -26.43 2.61 -14.57
N GLY A 110 -25.85 1.59 -15.22
CA GLY A 110 -26.47 0.27 -15.37
C GLY A 110 -26.80 -0.36 -14.01
N ALA A 111 -25.84 -0.41 -13.09
CA ALA A 111 -26.07 -0.97 -11.76
C ALA A 111 -27.15 -0.24 -10.95
N LEU A 112 -27.27 1.08 -11.10
CA LEU A 112 -28.33 1.87 -10.44
C LEU A 112 -29.71 1.61 -11.06
N ILE A 113 -29.78 1.48 -12.40
CA ILE A 113 -31.02 1.16 -13.11
C ILE A 113 -31.51 -0.25 -12.74
N ASP A 114 -30.62 -1.24 -12.75
CA ASP A 114 -30.95 -2.62 -12.38
C ASP A 114 -31.48 -2.68 -10.95
N ARG A 115 -30.80 -2.02 -10.01
CA ARG A 115 -31.24 -1.98 -8.60
C ARG A 115 -32.58 -1.28 -8.44
N SER A 116 -32.79 -0.14 -9.11
CA SER A 116 -34.07 0.55 -9.10
C SER A 116 -35.20 -0.28 -9.71
N THR A 117 -34.89 -1.12 -10.70
CA THR A 117 -35.86 -2.00 -11.35
C THR A 117 -36.22 -3.16 -10.41
N SER A 118 -35.23 -3.79 -9.79
CA SER A 118 -35.42 -4.84 -8.78
C SER A 118 -36.21 -4.33 -7.58
N ASP A 119 -35.87 -3.17 -7.03
CA ASP A 119 -36.59 -2.56 -5.90
C ASP A 119 -38.04 -2.25 -6.29
N PHE A 120 -38.29 -1.80 -7.54
CA PHE A 120 -39.64 -1.56 -8.03
C PHE A 120 -40.44 -2.86 -8.16
N GLU A 121 -39.84 -3.92 -8.70
CA GLU A 121 -40.45 -5.23 -8.83
C GLU A 121 -40.82 -5.82 -7.45
N GLU A 122 -39.90 -5.78 -6.50
CA GLU A 122 -40.11 -6.29 -5.15
C GLU A 122 -41.18 -5.50 -4.39
N LEU A 123 -41.11 -4.16 -4.41
CA LEU A 123 -41.98 -3.32 -3.57
C LEU A 123 -43.35 -3.04 -4.18
N TYR A 124 -43.48 -3.06 -5.49
CA TYR A 124 -44.71 -2.62 -6.18
C TYR A 124 -45.33 -3.67 -7.09
N LEU A 125 -44.57 -4.68 -7.52
CA LEU A 125 -45.09 -5.75 -8.37
C LEU A 125 -45.29 -7.08 -7.62
N ASN A 126 -44.86 -7.20 -6.35
CA ASN A 126 -44.97 -8.41 -5.52
C ASN A 126 -44.56 -9.69 -6.29
N LYS A 127 -43.47 -9.60 -7.06
CA LYS A 127 -42.89 -10.73 -7.79
C LYS A 127 -41.69 -11.30 -7.05
#